data_AF-X1K1V3-F1
#
_entry.id   AF-X1K1V3-F1
#
_cell.length_a   1.000
_cell.length_b   1.000
_cell.length_c   1.000
_cell.angle_alpha   90.00
_cell.angle_beta   90.00
_cell.angle_gamma   90.00
#
_symmetry.space_group_name_H-M   'P 1'
#
loop_
_entity.id
_entity.type
_entity.pdbx_description
1 polymer ?
#
loop_
_entity_poly.entity_id
_entity_poly.type
_entity_poly.pdbx_seq_one_letter_code
_entity_poly.pdbx_strand_id
1 'polypeptide(L)'
;MIAAFELSEKFNTPVILRSTTRISHGKSVVRLGERKASQGKIEFLKNPQKYVAVPSYARKMRERMEKRLAQLRLYVNKCSQNRIIARGKEVGVVASGMTFQYAMEEFKEASILKLGLSYPFPDDLIREFAHNYQELIVIEELDNFLEEHIRSLGIKTKGRDFFPGIGELNPDKVAQGHDRIENSSVLLVEKKVDKEATLLP
;
A
#
# COMPACT_ATOMS: atom_id res chain seq x y z
N MET A 1 -5.55 13.26 -8.09
CA MET A 1 -5.58 13.29 -9.56
C MET A 1 -4.36 13.99 -10.15
N ILE A 2 -4.05 15.24 -9.76
CA ILE A 2 -2.88 16.01 -10.26
C ILE A 2 -1.56 15.21 -10.18
N ALA A 3 -1.26 14.59 -9.04
CA ALA A 3 -0.06 13.78 -8.85
C ALA A 3 0.11 12.65 -9.89
N ALA A 4 -0.98 12.05 -10.39
CA ALA A 4 -0.88 10.99 -11.39
C ALA A 4 -0.39 11.53 -12.75
N PHE A 5 -0.86 12.71 -13.15
CA PHE A 5 -0.38 13.40 -14.35
C PHE A 5 1.09 13.82 -14.18
N GLU A 6 1.45 14.44 -13.06
CA GLU A 6 2.83 14.83 -12.75
C GLU A 6 3.79 13.63 -12.79
N LEU A 7 3.38 12.48 -12.24
CA LEU A 7 4.17 11.24 -12.31
C LEU A 7 4.29 10.71 -13.73
N SER A 8 3.19 10.72 -14.50
CA SER A 8 3.18 10.27 -15.88
C SER A 8 4.11 11.10 -16.76
N GLU A 9 4.10 12.42 -16.59
CA GLU A 9 4.97 13.36 -17.30
C GLU A 9 6.43 13.21 -16.86
N LYS A 10 6.68 13.18 -15.54
CA LYS A 10 8.02 13.06 -14.96
C LYS A 10 8.74 11.79 -15.37
N PHE A 11 8.04 10.65 -15.31
CA PHE A 11 8.62 9.34 -15.62
C PHE A 11 8.34 8.87 -17.04
N ASN A 12 7.58 9.65 -17.83
CA ASN A 12 7.25 9.35 -19.22
C ASN A 12 6.70 7.92 -19.38
N THR A 13 5.69 7.60 -18.57
CA THR A 13 5.06 6.28 -18.50
C THR A 13 3.59 6.40 -18.12
N PRO A 14 2.72 5.49 -18.59
CA PRO A 14 1.34 5.45 -18.12
C PRO A 14 1.29 5.29 -16.59
N VAL A 15 0.43 6.08 -15.95
CA VAL A 15 0.10 5.98 -14.53
C VAL A 15 -1.39 5.71 -14.42
N ILE A 16 -1.75 4.62 -13.75
CA ILE A 16 -3.14 4.22 -13.56
C ILE A 16 -3.61 4.73 -12.21
N LEU A 17 -4.58 5.65 -12.22
CA LEU A 17 -5.31 6.04 -11.03
C LEU A 17 -6.43 5.03 -10.77
N ARG A 18 -6.22 4.12 -9.83
CA ARG A 18 -7.22 3.12 -9.44
C ARG A 18 -8.23 3.72 -8.46
N SER A 19 -9.51 3.74 -8.84
CA SER A 19 -10.63 3.98 -7.92
C SER A 19 -11.23 2.64 -7.48
N THR A 20 -11.82 2.60 -6.28
CA THR A 20 -12.64 1.46 -5.83
C THR A 20 -14.11 1.82 -5.95
N THR A 21 -14.99 0.81 -5.99
CA THR A 21 -16.45 1.01 -6.08
C THR A 21 -16.96 1.98 -5.00
N ARG A 22 -16.45 1.88 -3.77
CA ARG A 22 -16.83 2.74 -2.65
C ARG A 22 -16.47 4.20 -2.88
N ILE A 23 -15.29 4.46 -3.42
CA ILE A 23 -14.85 5.82 -3.77
C ILE A 23 -15.65 6.36 -4.95
N SER A 24 -15.90 5.53 -5.97
CA SER A 24 -16.60 5.97 -7.19
C SER A 24 -18.10 6.23 -6.98
N HIS A 25 -18.74 5.55 -6.02
CA HIS A 25 -20.17 5.69 -5.73
C HIS A 25 -20.47 6.46 -4.43
N GLY A 26 -19.44 6.77 -3.64
CA GLY A 26 -19.57 7.57 -2.43
C GLY A 26 -19.87 9.04 -2.73
N LYS A 27 -20.57 9.70 -1.80
CA LYS A 27 -20.85 11.14 -1.84
C LYS A 27 -20.55 11.72 -0.47
N SER A 28 -19.83 12.84 -0.43
CA SER A 28 -19.54 13.57 0.80
C SER A 28 -19.26 15.04 0.46
N VAL A 29 -19.35 15.91 1.46
CA VAL A 29 -18.94 17.30 1.33
C VAL A 29 -17.42 17.35 1.21
N VAL A 30 -16.92 18.02 0.18
CA VAL A 30 -15.48 18.15 -0.10
C VAL A 30 -15.08 19.61 -0.20
N ARG A 31 -13.83 19.91 0.16
CA ARG A 31 -13.20 21.20 -0.14
C ARG A 31 -12.51 21.09 -1.50
N LEU A 32 -12.92 21.96 -2.43
CA LEU A 32 -12.28 22.04 -3.74
C LEU A 32 -10.93 22.77 -3.61
N GLY A 33 -9.91 22.25 -4.28
CA GLY A 33 -8.65 22.96 -4.48
C GLY A 33 -8.68 23.81 -5.74
N GLU A 34 -7.67 24.65 -5.92
CA GLU A 34 -7.51 25.42 -7.15
C GLU A 34 -7.24 24.51 -8.35
N ARG A 35 -7.91 24.80 -9.47
CA ARG A 35 -7.65 24.13 -10.74
C ARG A 35 -6.32 24.63 -11.30
N LYS A 36 -5.37 23.71 -11.49
CA LYS A 36 -4.13 23.98 -12.22
C LYS A 36 -4.32 23.64 -13.70
N ALA A 37 -4.18 24.64 -14.57
CA ALA A 37 -4.09 24.40 -16.01
C ALA A 37 -2.69 23.86 -16.34
N SER A 38 -2.61 22.95 -17.32
CA SER A 38 -1.30 22.55 -17.85
C SER A 38 -0.69 23.74 -18.57
N GLN A 39 0.60 24.01 -18.29
CA GLN A 39 1.38 25.04 -18.96
C GLN A 39 2.04 24.53 -20.25
N GLY A 40 1.96 23.22 -20.51
CA GLY A 40 2.59 22.58 -21.66
C GLY A 40 1.84 22.87 -22.96
N LYS A 41 2.60 23.01 -24.05
CA LYS A 41 2.04 23.01 -25.40
C LYS A 41 1.42 21.65 -25.69
N ILE A 42 0.14 21.63 -26.06
CA ILE A 42 -0.56 20.41 -26.44
C ILE A 42 -0.20 20.07 -27.87
N GLU A 43 0.78 19.18 -28.07
CA GLU A 43 1.17 18.69 -29.39
C GLU A 43 1.53 17.21 -29.37
N PHE A 44 1.21 16.52 -30.48
CA PHE A 44 1.62 15.13 -30.69
C PHE A 44 2.88 15.08 -31.56
N LEU A 45 4.03 14.89 -30.91
CA LEU A 45 5.30 14.67 -31.61
C LEU A 45 5.47 13.20 -31.97
N LYS A 46 5.52 12.90 -33.27
CA LYS A 46 5.75 11.54 -33.78
C LYS A 46 7.11 11.03 -33.32
N ASN A 47 7.13 9.92 -32.58
CA ASN A 47 8.35 9.24 -32.16
C ASN A 47 8.17 7.71 -32.22
N PRO A 48 8.38 7.08 -33.39
CA PRO A 48 8.22 5.64 -33.55
C PRO A 48 9.10 4.82 -32.61
N GLN A 49 10.34 5.26 -32.36
CA GLN A 49 11.26 4.57 -31.44
C GLN A 49 10.75 4.53 -29.98
N LYS A 50 9.86 5.45 -29.61
CA LYS A 50 9.23 5.52 -28.29
C LYS A 50 7.91 4.76 -28.24
N TYR A 51 7.09 4.86 -29.30
CA TYR A 51 5.69 4.45 -29.27
C TYR A 51 5.40 3.14 -30.02
N VAL A 52 6.29 2.67 -30.90
CA VAL A 52 6.06 1.50 -31.74
C VAL A 52 6.99 0.37 -31.30
N ALA A 53 6.42 -0.68 -30.70
CA ALA A 53 7.17 -1.81 -30.16
C ALA A 53 7.56 -2.85 -31.23
N VAL A 54 8.22 -2.42 -32.31
CA VAL A 54 8.80 -3.32 -33.33
C VAL A 54 10.16 -3.89 -32.85
N PRO A 55 10.59 -5.06 -33.35
CA PRO A 55 11.82 -5.72 -32.88
C PRO A 55 13.07 -4.83 -32.87
N SER A 56 13.20 -3.93 -33.84
CA SER A 56 14.32 -2.97 -33.94
C SER A 56 14.38 -1.96 -32.78
N TYR A 57 13.25 -1.65 -32.15
CA TYR A 57 13.15 -0.69 -31.04
C TYR A 57 12.93 -1.34 -29.68
N ALA A 58 12.33 -2.54 -29.65
CA ALA A 58 11.89 -3.22 -28.42
C ALA A 58 13.02 -3.43 -27.39
N ARG A 59 14.23 -3.80 -27.81
CA ARG A 59 15.38 -3.99 -26.90
C ARG A 59 15.74 -2.70 -26.16
N LYS A 60 15.88 -1.58 -26.89
CA LYS A 60 16.13 -0.26 -26.30
C LYS A 60 14.94 0.24 -25.46
N MET A 61 13.71 -0.11 -25.82
CA MET A 61 12.53 0.18 -24.99
C MET A 61 12.58 -0.56 -23.66
N ARG A 62 12.97 -1.84 -23.66
CA ARG A 62 13.13 -2.67 -22.45
C ARG A 62 14.17 -2.08 -21.49
N GLU A 63 15.32 -1.64 -22.01
CA GLU A 63 16.37 -0.98 -21.21
C GLU A 63 15.89 0.34 -20.59
N ARG A 64 15.19 1.18 -21.38
CA ARG A 64 14.59 2.43 -20.86
C ARG A 64 13.55 2.15 -19.78
N MET A 65 12.75 1.08 -19.95
CA MET A 65 11.77 0.67 -18.95
C MET A 65 12.44 0.24 -17.64
N GLU A 66 13.52 -0.53 -17.67
CA GLU A 66 14.26 -0.91 -16.45
C GLU A 66 14.81 0.31 -15.72
N LYS A 67 15.50 1.21 -16.45
CA LYS A 67 16.04 2.44 -15.87
C LYS A 67 14.94 3.28 -15.21
N ARG A 68 13.79 3.40 -15.86
CA ARG A 68 12.61 4.08 -15.32
C ARG A 68 12.05 3.38 -14.09
N LEU A 69 11.93 2.05 -14.11
CA LEU A 69 11.41 1.29 -12.97
C LEU A 69 12.32 1.42 -11.75
N ALA A 70 13.63 1.40 -11.95
CA ALA A 70 14.62 1.65 -10.88
C ALA A 70 14.45 3.07 -10.29
N GLN A 71 14.30 4.10 -11.14
CA GLN A 71 14.05 5.46 -10.68
C GLN A 71 12.71 5.59 -9.94
N LEU A 72 11.66 4.91 -10.40
CA LEU A 72 10.36 4.88 -9.72
C LEU A 72 10.47 4.21 -8.36
N ARG A 73 11.20 3.09 -8.22
CA ARG A 73 11.45 2.43 -6.92
C ARG A 73 12.09 3.39 -5.92
N LEU A 74 13.10 4.14 -6.34
CA LEU A 74 13.73 5.17 -5.49
C LEU A 74 12.75 6.28 -5.10
N TYR A 75 11.88 6.68 -6.03
CA TYR A 75 10.90 7.74 -5.80
C TYR A 75 9.80 7.30 -4.82
N VAL A 76 9.22 6.11 -4.98
CA VAL A 76 8.08 5.65 -4.15
C VAL A 76 8.45 5.51 -2.67
N ASN A 77 9.72 5.23 -2.35
CA ASN A 77 10.20 5.20 -0.97
C ASN A 77 10.13 6.56 -0.26
N LYS A 78 10.08 7.67 -1.01
CA LYS A 78 10.19 9.04 -0.48
C LYS A 78 9.02 9.94 -0.86
N CYS A 79 8.05 9.43 -1.61
CA CYS A 79 6.98 10.23 -2.18
C CYS A 79 5.95 10.63 -1.12
N SER A 80 5.40 11.84 -1.21
CA SER A 80 4.42 12.37 -0.25
C SER A 80 3.06 11.67 -0.31
N GLN A 81 2.82 10.86 -1.34
CA GLN A 81 1.63 10.04 -1.49
C GLN A 81 1.61 8.88 -0.50
N ASN A 82 2.80 8.38 -0.13
CA ASN A 82 2.95 7.41 0.96
C ASN A 82 3.06 8.18 2.28
N ARG A 83 2.28 7.77 3.28
CA ARG A 83 2.18 8.51 4.55
C ARG A 83 2.21 7.54 5.73
N ILE A 84 2.98 7.88 6.74
CA ILE A 84 2.95 7.20 8.03
C ILE A 84 2.10 8.03 9.00
N ILE A 85 1.13 7.39 9.63
CA ILE A 85 0.39 7.92 10.78
C ILE A 85 0.97 7.24 12.01
N ALA A 86 1.90 7.92 12.68
CA ALA A 86 2.60 7.37 13.84
C ALA A 86 1.73 7.45 15.10
N ARG A 87 1.65 6.32 15.82
CA ARG A 87 0.95 6.15 17.11
C ARG A 87 1.77 5.22 18.00
N GLY A 88 1.15 4.23 18.65
CA GLY A 88 1.84 3.21 19.44
C GLY A 88 2.84 2.39 18.62
N LYS A 89 3.70 1.65 19.32
CA LYS A 89 4.80 0.85 18.75
C LYS A 89 4.57 -0.67 18.77
N GLU A 90 3.43 -1.12 19.26
CA GLU A 90 3.13 -2.56 19.33
C GLU A 90 2.75 -3.10 17.96
N VAL A 91 1.77 -2.45 17.31
CA VAL A 91 1.20 -2.87 16.03
C VAL A 91 1.46 -1.82 14.96
N GLY A 92 2.01 -2.27 13.83
CA GLY A 92 2.06 -1.53 12.58
C GLY A 92 1.04 -2.09 11.58
N VAL A 93 0.29 -1.22 10.91
CA VAL A 93 -0.66 -1.62 9.86
C VAL A 93 -0.21 -1.07 8.52
N VAL A 94 -0.19 -1.90 7.48
CA VAL A 94 0.03 -1.48 6.09
C VAL A 94 -1.28 -1.57 5.32
N ALA A 95 -1.70 -0.47 4.69
CA ALA A 95 -2.97 -0.38 3.96
C ALA A 95 -2.88 0.52 2.72
N SER A 96 -3.75 0.29 1.73
CA SER A 96 -3.80 1.05 0.47
C SER A 96 -5.23 1.36 0.06
N GLY A 97 -5.43 2.57 -0.48
CA GLY A 97 -6.75 3.00 -0.96
C GLY A 97 -7.79 3.08 0.17
N MET A 98 -8.91 2.37 0.03
CA MET A 98 -10.03 2.47 0.95
C MET A 98 -9.80 1.74 2.27
N THR A 99 -8.98 0.66 2.26
CA THR A 99 -8.70 -0.12 3.46
C THR A 99 -7.95 0.69 4.52
N PHE A 100 -7.25 1.76 4.12
CA PHE A 100 -6.66 2.74 5.04
C PHE A 100 -7.72 3.38 5.94
N GLN A 101 -8.91 3.71 5.42
CA GLN A 101 -9.94 4.34 6.25
C GLN A 101 -10.49 3.34 7.28
N TYR A 102 -10.72 2.10 6.87
CA TYR A 102 -11.17 1.05 7.79
C TYR A 102 -10.10 0.77 8.86
N ALA A 103 -8.82 0.75 8.48
CA ALA A 103 -7.71 0.63 9.41
C ALA A 103 -7.67 1.79 10.42
N MET A 104 -7.95 3.02 9.98
CA MET A 104 -7.99 4.19 10.86
C MET A 104 -9.13 4.14 11.88
N GLU A 105 -10.26 3.51 11.53
CA GLU A 105 -11.43 3.35 12.40
C GLU A 105 -11.21 2.25 13.44
N GLU A 106 -10.68 1.09 13.02
CA GLU A 106 -10.56 -0.09 13.87
C GLU A 106 -9.25 -0.15 14.66
N PHE A 107 -8.12 0.22 14.05
CA PHE A 107 -6.79 0.15 14.67
C PHE A 107 -6.37 1.52 15.22
N LYS A 108 -7.05 1.96 16.27
CA LYS A 108 -6.90 3.33 16.83
C LYS A 108 -5.54 3.59 17.45
N GLU A 109 -4.95 2.58 18.09
CA GLU A 109 -3.64 2.70 18.76
C GLU A 109 -2.46 2.33 17.85
N ALA A 110 -2.72 1.62 16.74
CA ALA A 110 -1.68 1.17 15.83
C ALA A 110 -1.14 2.32 14.97
N SER A 111 0.15 2.26 14.66
CA SER A 111 0.71 3.10 13.61
C SER A 111 0.33 2.57 12.24
N ILE A 112 0.06 3.44 11.27
CA ILE A 112 -0.44 3.03 9.94
C ILE A 112 0.43 3.59 8.82
N LEU A 113 0.98 2.72 7.98
CA LEU A 113 1.57 3.06 6.69
C LEU A 113 0.48 3.02 5.61
N LYS A 114 0.09 4.21 5.16
CA LYS A 114 -0.77 4.40 3.99
C LYS A 114 0.08 4.41 2.72
N LEU A 115 -0.12 3.42 1.86
CA LEU A 115 0.44 3.40 0.52
C LEU A 115 -0.45 4.17 -0.46
N GLY A 116 0.07 5.27 -1.00
CA GLY A 116 -0.54 6.03 -2.10
C GLY A 116 -0.13 5.54 -3.48
N LEU A 117 0.96 4.78 -3.57
CA LEU A 117 1.41 4.07 -4.77
C LEU A 117 1.60 2.59 -4.40
N SER A 118 0.84 1.70 -5.04
CA SER A 118 0.92 0.25 -4.83
C SER A 118 1.84 -0.46 -5.83
N TYR A 119 2.32 0.24 -6.86
CA TYR A 119 3.34 -0.26 -7.77
C TYR A 119 4.15 0.89 -8.41
N PRO A 120 5.49 0.78 -8.50
CA PRO A 120 6.31 -0.25 -7.84
C PRO A 120 6.22 -0.15 -6.31
N PHE A 121 6.53 -1.25 -5.63
CA PHE A 121 6.49 -1.30 -4.17
C PHE A 121 7.61 -0.46 -3.53
N PRO A 122 7.33 0.27 -2.44
CA PRO A 122 8.33 1.03 -1.70
C PRO A 122 9.03 0.15 -0.65
N ASP A 123 9.89 -0.76 -1.12
CA ASP A 123 10.49 -1.81 -0.29
C ASP A 123 11.28 -1.28 0.92
N ASP A 124 11.99 -0.16 0.77
CA ASP A 124 12.81 0.40 1.84
C ASP A 124 11.93 1.06 2.91
N LEU A 125 10.90 1.79 2.48
CA LEU A 125 9.90 2.37 3.38
C LEU A 125 9.13 1.28 4.15
N ILE A 126 8.77 0.18 3.47
CA ILE A 126 8.10 -0.96 4.09
C ILE A 126 9.01 -1.62 5.13
N ARG A 127 10.30 -1.84 4.82
CA ARG A 127 11.27 -2.40 5.77
C ARG A 127 11.47 -1.50 6.98
N GLU A 128 11.68 -0.21 6.75
CA GLU A 128 11.85 0.78 7.80
C GLU A 128 10.62 0.82 8.71
N PHE A 129 9.43 0.88 8.13
CA PHE A 129 8.18 0.84 8.88
C PHE A 129 8.06 -0.44 9.69
N ALA A 130 8.22 -1.61 9.06
CA ALA A 130 8.09 -2.91 9.72
C ALA A 130 9.06 -3.12 10.88
N HIS A 131 10.27 -2.54 10.80
CA HIS A 131 11.27 -2.67 11.86
C HIS A 131 10.87 -1.96 13.18
N ASN A 132 9.96 -1.00 13.11
CA ASN A 132 9.55 -0.19 14.27
C ASN A 132 8.45 -0.82 15.13
N TYR A 133 7.90 -1.97 14.73
CA TYR A 133 6.74 -2.59 15.37
C TYR A 133 6.98 -4.06 15.68
N GLN A 134 6.37 -4.55 16.77
CA GLN A 134 6.47 -5.96 17.16
C GLN A 134 5.64 -6.85 16.23
N GLU A 135 4.52 -6.32 15.77
CA GLU A 135 3.58 -7.01 14.91
C GLU A 135 3.22 -6.15 13.69
N LEU A 136 3.21 -6.78 12.50
CA LEU A 136 2.80 -6.13 11.27
C LEU A 136 1.54 -6.76 10.69
N ILE A 137 0.50 -5.95 10.51
CA ILE A 137 -0.78 -6.36 9.93
C ILE A 137 -0.94 -5.73 8.55
N VAL A 138 -1.38 -6.51 7.55
CA VAL A 138 -1.72 -5.98 6.23
C VAL A 138 -3.24 -5.99 6.06
N ILE A 139 -3.81 -4.84 5.71
CA ILE A 139 -5.24 -4.72 5.42
C ILE A 139 -5.41 -4.32 3.96
N GLU A 140 -5.84 -5.28 3.15
CA GLU A 140 -6.10 -5.10 1.73
C GLU A 140 -7.40 -5.80 1.30
N GLU A 141 -7.95 -5.36 0.16
CA GLU A 141 -9.22 -5.84 -0.37
C GLU A 141 -8.96 -6.74 -1.58
N LEU A 142 -9.72 -7.84 -1.67
CA LEU A 142 -9.59 -8.92 -2.66
C LEU A 142 -8.34 -9.79 -2.43
N ASP A 143 -7.35 -9.68 -3.31
CA ASP A 143 -6.17 -10.52 -3.28
C ASP A 143 -5.12 -9.95 -2.31
N ASN A 144 -4.32 -10.84 -1.73
CA ASN A 144 -3.25 -10.55 -0.77
C ASN A 144 -1.97 -10.02 -1.46
N PHE A 145 -2.12 -9.08 -2.39
CA PHE A 145 -1.06 -8.59 -3.26
C PHE A 145 0.07 -7.85 -2.51
N LEU A 146 -0.28 -6.99 -1.56
CA LEU A 146 0.69 -6.29 -0.72
C LEU A 146 1.32 -7.24 0.29
N GLU A 147 0.52 -8.09 0.93
CA GLU A 147 0.98 -9.03 1.94
C GLU A 147 1.97 -10.04 1.35
N GLU A 148 1.70 -10.58 0.17
CA GLU A 148 2.63 -11.49 -0.53
C GLU A 148 3.95 -10.80 -0.85
N HIS A 149 3.91 -9.57 -1.35
CA HIS A 149 5.13 -8.82 -1.63
C HIS A 149 5.91 -8.55 -0.34
N ILE A 150 5.25 -8.10 0.73
CA ILE A 150 5.89 -7.84 2.04
C ILE A 150 6.53 -9.12 2.61
N ARG A 151 5.83 -10.25 2.53
CA ARG A 151 6.38 -11.57 2.92
C ARG A 151 7.60 -11.95 2.09
N SER A 152 7.61 -11.64 0.79
CA SER A 152 8.77 -11.88 -0.09
C SER A 152 10.02 -11.07 0.32
N LEU A 153 9.86 -9.96 1.05
CA LEU A 153 10.96 -9.18 1.62
C LEU A 153 11.53 -9.79 2.92
N GLY A 154 11.00 -10.94 3.36
CA GLY A 154 11.39 -11.60 4.61
C GLY A 154 10.70 -11.03 5.85
N ILE A 155 9.67 -10.20 5.69
CA ILE A 155 8.94 -9.56 6.78
C ILE A 155 7.75 -10.45 7.18
N LYS A 156 7.68 -10.80 8.46
CA LYS A 156 6.52 -11.53 9.02
C LYS A 156 5.34 -10.59 9.11
N THR A 157 4.20 -11.01 8.57
CA THR A 157 2.96 -10.25 8.63
C THR A 157 1.75 -11.16 8.51
N LYS A 158 0.60 -10.69 9.00
CA LYS A 158 -0.69 -11.36 8.92
C LYS A 158 -1.75 -10.37 8.45
N GLY A 159 -2.55 -10.78 7.48
CA GLY A 159 -3.71 -10.04 7.02
C GLY A 159 -4.76 -11.00 6.53
N ARG A 160 -4.40 -11.80 5.53
CA ARG A 160 -5.22 -12.80 4.86
C ARG A 160 -5.93 -13.79 5.78
N ASP A 161 -5.28 -14.16 6.88
CA ASP A 161 -5.82 -15.10 7.87
C ASP A 161 -7.00 -14.50 8.64
N PHE A 162 -7.09 -13.17 8.69
CA PHE A 162 -8.07 -12.42 9.47
C PHE A 162 -9.04 -11.62 8.60
N PHE A 163 -8.62 -11.13 7.43
CA PHE A 163 -9.48 -10.34 6.55
C PHE A 163 -9.92 -11.16 5.33
N PRO A 164 -11.22 -11.23 5.03
CA PRO A 164 -11.70 -11.97 3.88
C PRO A 164 -11.32 -11.24 2.59
N GLY A 165 -10.80 -11.98 1.62
CA GLY A 165 -10.59 -11.43 0.27
C GLY A 165 -11.60 -11.89 -0.76
N ILE A 166 -12.75 -12.36 -0.31
CA ILE A 166 -13.90 -12.61 -1.18
C ILE A 166 -14.97 -11.58 -0.84
N GLY A 167 -15.47 -10.94 -1.88
CA GLY A 167 -16.45 -9.87 -1.76
C GLY A 167 -15.84 -8.57 -1.23
N GLU A 168 -16.72 -7.67 -0.82
CA GLU A 168 -16.35 -6.35 -0.33
C GLU A 168 -15.79 -6.42 1.09
N LEU A 169 -14.67 -5.74 1.31
CA LEU A 169 -14.17 -5.46 2.66
C LEU A 169 -14.86 -4.19 3.18
N ASN A 170 -15.34 -4.21 4.42
CA ASN A 170 -16.04 -3.11 5.07
C ASN A 170 -15.57 -2.97 6.54
N PRO A 171 -15.93 -1.89 7.25
CA PRO A 171 -15.54 -1.68 8.65
C PRO A 171 -15.89 -2.87 9.54
N ASP A 172 -17.11 -3.41 9.44
CA ASP A 172 -17.56 -4.55 10.27
C ASP A 172 -16.66 -5.79 10.12
N LYS A 173 -16.25 -6.12 8.89
CA LYS A 173 -15.33 -7.24 8.63
C LYS A 173 -13.92 -6.97 9.15
N VAL A 174 -13.48 -5.71 9.11
CA VAL A 174 -12.19 -5.32 9.68
C VAL A 174 -12.24 -5.38 11.21
N ALA A 175 -13.33 -4.94 11.84
CA ALA A 175 -13.56 -5.07 13.28
C ALA A 175 -13.54 -6.54 13.72
N GLN A 176 -14.29 -7.40 13.05
CA GLN A 176 -14.28 -8.85 13.32
C GLN A 176 -12.89 -9.50 13.09
N GLY A 177 -12.12 -8.98 12.13
CA GLY A 177 -10.73 -9.38 11.93
C GLY A 177 -9.84 -8.96 13.09
N HIS A 178 -9.99 -7.71 13.53
CA HIS A 178 -9.26 -7.13 14.66
C HIS A 178 -9.53 -7.88 15.97
N ASP A 179 -10.80 -8.13 16.30
CA ASP A 179 -11.19 -8.89 17.50
C ASP A 179 -10.55 -10.29 17.52
N ARG A 180 -10.50 -10.97 16.36
CA ARG A 180 -9.86 -12.28 16.25
C ARG A 180 -8.35 -12.22 16.42
N ILE A 181 -7.70 -11.14 16.00
CA ILE A 181 -6.27 -10.91 16.23
C ILE A 181 -6.01 -10.74 17.72
N GLU A 182 -6.77 -9.88 18.40
CA GLU A 182 -6.61 -9.64 19.84
C GLU A 182 -6.83 -10.93 20.65
N ASN A 183 -7.92 -11.66 20.38
CA ASN A 183 -8.21 -12.92 21.06
C ASN A 183 -7.14 -14.01 20.80
N SER A 184 -6.59 -14.06 19.59
CA SER A 184 -5.49 -14.98 19.28
C SER A 184 -4.21 -14.62 20.03
N SER A 185 -3.94 -13.33 20.19
CA SER A 185 -2.80 -12.84 20.98
C SER A 185 -2.96 -13.14 22.47
N VAL A 186 -4.16 -12.96 23.04
CA VAL A 186 -4.47 -13.32 24.43
C VAL A 186 -4.25 -14.82 24.68
N LEU A 187 -4.78 -15.68 23.80
CA LEU A 187 -4.59 -17.14 23.92
C LEU A 187 -3.12 -17.57 23.81
N LEU A 188 -2.28 -16.83 23.06
CA LEU A 188 -0.85 -17.09 22.97
C LEU A 188 -0.10 -16.64 24.24
N VAL A 189 -0.53 -15.54 24.87
CA VAL A 189 0.01 -15.06 26.14
C VAL A 189 -0.33 -16.04 27.27
N GLU A 190 -1.58 -16.45 27.40
CA GLU A 190 -2.01 -17.43 28.41
C GLU A 190 -1.23 -18.75 28.29
N LYS A 191 -1.07 -19.29 27.08
CA LYS A 191 -0.26 -20.51 26.86
C LYS A 191 1.22 -20.36 27.21
N LYS A 192 1.79 -19.15 27.10
CA LYS A 192 3.18 -18.89 27.54
C LYS A 192 3.26 -18.82 29.06
N VAL A 193 2.32 -18.12 29.70
CA VAL A 193 2.22 -18.04 31.17
C VAL A 193 2.05 -19.43 31.77
N ASP A 194 1.16 -20.27 31.21
CA ASP A 194 0.97 -21.65 31.69
C ASP A 194 2.25 -22.48 31.56
N LYS A 195 2.98 -22.35 30.44
CA LYS A 195 4.25 -23.06 30.25
C LYS A 195 5.34 -22.60 31.22
N GLU A 196 5.44 -21.30 31.50
CA GLU A 196 6.38 -20.76 32.49
C GLU A 196 5.98 -21.14 33.93
N ALA A 197 4.67 -21.18 34.23
CA ALA A 197 4.16 -21.65 35.52
C ALA A 197 4.43 -23.15 35.76
N THR A 198 4.46 -23.95 34.68
CA THR A 198 4.83 -25.39 34.76
C THR A 198 6.35 -25.61 34.87
N LEU A 199 7.17 -24.56 34.69
CA LEU A 199 8.63 -24.60 34.73
C LEU A 199 9.23 -24.02 36.03
N LEU A 200 8.41 -23.56 36.97
CA LEU A 200 8.86 -23.21 38.32
C LEU A 200 8.93 -24.49 39.18
N PRO A 201 10.03 -24.74 39.91
CA PRO A 201 10.27 -25.97 40.67
C PRO A 201 9.34 -26.13 41.88
#